data_AF-A0A7N5JV29-F1
#
_entry.id   AF-A0A7N5JV29-F1
#
_cell.length_a   1.000
_cell.length_b   1.000
_cell.length_c   1.000
_cell.angle_alpha   90.00
_cell.angle_beta   90.00
_cell.angle_gamma   90.00
#
_symmetry.space_group_name_H-M   'P 1'
#
loop_
_entity.id
_entity.type
_entity.pdbx_description
1 polymer ?
#
loop_
_entity_poly.entity_id
_entity_poly.type
_entity_poly.pdbx_seq_one_letter_code
_entity_poly.pdbx_strand_id
1 'polypeptide(L)'
;MASAAEGDVGTVAELARVLRWGFEELSLNKLATSLGASEQALRLIISIFMGYPLAVFFRRYLFFKDSYLIHLFHTFTGLSIAYFNFGNQLYHSLLCIMLQFLILRLMGRTVTAVLTTYCFQMAYLLAGYYYTATGNYDIKWTMPHCVLTLKLIGLAVDYFDGGKDQNSLSSEQQKYAIRGVPSLLEVAGFSYFYGAFLVGPQFSMNHYMKLVRGELTDIPGKIPNSTIPALKRLSLGLVYLVGYTLLSPHITEDYLLTEDYENHPFWFRCVYMLLWGKFVLYKYVTCWLVTEGVCILTGLGFSGFDERGKAMWDACANMKVWLFETTPRFTGTIASFNINTNAWVARYFFKRLKFLGNKELSQGLSLLFLALWHGLHSGYLVCFQMEFLIVIVERQAASLIQESPTLSNLASITVLQPFYYLVQQTIHWLFMGYSMTAFCLFTWDKWFKVSEGLLAKMGGSLKPQAVRDSPCPLSTSVAFVSPQVYKSIYFLGHVFFLSLLFILPYVHKAMVPRKEKLKKMG
;
A
#
# COMPACT_ATOMS: atom_id res chain seq x y z
N MET A 1 -25.67 -6.72 60.43
CA MET A 1 -25.28 -7.75 59.44
C MET A 1 -25.65 -7.29 58.02
N ALA A 2 -25.04 -6.21 57.53
CA ALA A 2 -25.34 -5.66 56.20
C ALA A 2 -24.06 -5.06 55.57
N SER A 3 -23.03 -5.90 55.37
CA SER A 3 -21.77 -5.47 54.75
C SER A 3 -21.06 -6.59 53.95
N ALA A 4 -21.69 -7.74 53.76
CA ALA A 4 -21.06 -8.89 53.09
C ALA A 4 -21.62 -9.20 51.69
N ALA A 5 -22.62 -8.46 51.20
CA ALA A 5 -23.32 -8.77 49.95
C ALA A 5 -22.85 -7.97 48.72
N GLU A 6 -22.06 -6.90 48.89
CA GLU A 6 -21.61 -6.05 47.77
C GLU A 6 -20.31 -6.54 47.10
N GLY A 7 -19.52 -7.39 47.77
CA GLY A 7 -18.26 -7.92 47.21
C GLY A 7 -18.43 -9.09 46.23
N ASP A 8 -19.55 -9.82 46.32
CA ASP A 8 -19.74 -11.07 45.58
C ASP A 8 -20.35 -10.84 44.18
N VAL A 9 -21.20 -9.81 44.05
CA VAL A 9 -21.83 -9.43 42.77
C VAL A 9 -20.80 -8.91 41.76
N GLY A 10 -19.79 -8.16 42.21
CA GLY A 10 -18.71 -7.66 41.35
C GLY A 10 -17.79 -8.77 40.83
N THR A 11 -17.54 -9.79 41.66
CA THR A 11 -16.68 -10.93 41.31
C THR A 11 -17.36 -11.86 40.31
N VAL A 12 -18.67 -12.12 40.49
CA VAL A 12 -19.47 -12.92 39.55
C VAL A 12 -19.68 -12.19 38.21
N ALA A 13 -19.89 -10.87 38.23
CA ALA A 13 -20.00 -10.07 37.01
C ALA A 13 -18.69 -10.06 36.21
N GLU A 14 -17.54 -9.94 36.88
CA GLU A 14 -16.24 -9.98 36.21
C GLU A 14 -15.91 -11.39 35.71
N LEU A 15 -16.25 -12.43 36.47
CA LEU A 15 -16.10 -13.82 36.02
C LEU A 15 -16.99 -14.12 34.80
N ALA A 16 -18.24 -13.66 34.79
CA ALA A 16 -19.15 -13.81 33.66
C ALA A 16 -18.68 -13.02 32.42
N ARG A 17 -18.05 -11.86 32.64
CA ARG A 17 -17.45 -11.06 31.57
C ARG A 17 -16.22 -11.76 30.97
N VAL A 18 -15.35 -12.31 31.82
CA VAL A 18 -14.17 -13.08 31.40
C VAL A 18 -14.57 -14.38 30.69
N LEU A 19 -15.58 -15.10 31.20
CA LEU A 19 -16.09 -16.32 30.57
C LEU A 19 -16.77 -16.05 29.23
N ARG A 20 -17.56 -14.96 29.12
CA ARG A 20 -18.18 -14.55 27.86
C ARG A 20 -17.12 -14.14 26.83
N TRP A 21 -16.14 -13.33 27.25
CA TRP A 21 -15.02 -12.95 26.40
C TRP A 21 -14.21 -14.15 25.94
N GLY A 22 -13.87 -15.06 26.86
CA GLY A 22 -13.17 -16.31 26.55
C GLY A 22 -13.96 -17.22 25.60
N PHE A 23 -15.28 -17.29 25.75
CA PHE A 23 -16.14 -18.04 24.83
C PHE A 23 -16.22 -17.39 23.45
N GLU A 24 -16.33 -16.06 23.38
CA GLU A 24 -16.32 -15.30 22.13
C GLU A 24 -14.98 -15.46 21.38
N GLU A 25 -13.84 -15.33 22.07
CA GLU A 25 -12.52 -15.57 21.46
C GLU A 25 -12.35 -17.02 21.00
N LEU A 26 -12.75 -18.00 21.82
CA LEU A 26 -12.72 -19.41 21.44
C LEU A 26 -13.64 -19.69 20.23
N SER A 27 -14.77 -18.99 20.12
CA SER A 27 -15.70 -19.12 19.00
C SER A 27 -15.16 -18.48 17.70
N LEU A 28 -14.52 -17.31 17.79
CA LEU A 28 -13.94 -16.62 16.65
C LEU A 28 -12.72 -17.37 16.10
N ASN A 29 -11.88 -17.90 16.97
CA ASN A 29 -10.72 -18.68 16.56
C ASN A 29 -11.14 -19.96 15.81
N LYS A 30 -12.16 -20.67 16.34
CA LYS A 30 -12.75 -21.84 15.68
C LYS A 30 -13.35 -21.51 14.31
N LEU A 31 -14.06 -20.39 14.21
CA LEU A 31 -14.64 -19.93 12.94
C LEU A 31 -13.54 -19.52 11.93
N ALA A 32 -12.48 -18.85 12.38
CA ALA A 32 -11.36 -18.50 11.52
C ALA A 32 -10.67 -19.76 10.98
N THR A 33 -10.43 -20.74 11.85
CA THR A 33 -9.82 -22.02 11.49
C THR A 33 -10.68 -22.80 10.50
N SER A 34 -12.01 -22.84 10.69
CA SER A 34 -12.91 -23.53 9.75
C SER A 34 -12.97 -22.88 8.36
N LEU A 35 -12.70 -21.57 8.29
CA LEU A 35 -12.59 -20.81 7.05
C LEU A 35 -11.18 -20.80 6.45
N GLY A 36 -10.21 -21.49 7.07
CA GLY A 36 -8.81 -21.50 6.63
C GLY A 36 -8.12 -20.13 6.74
N ALA A 37 -8.58 -19.28 7.65
CA ALA A 37 -8.06 -17.92 7.86
C ALA A 37 -7.47 -17.76 9.28
N SER A 38 -6.57 -16.79 9.44
CA SER A 38 -6.15 -16.38 10.78
C SER A 38 -7.26 -15.59 11.49
N GLU A 39 -7.30 -15.67 12.81
CA GLU A 39 -8.28 -14.92 13.60
C GLU A 39 -8.17 -13.40 13.35
N GLN A 40 -6.96 -12.88 13.18
CA GLN A 40 -6.72 -11.47 12.88
C GLN A 40 -7.26 -11.08 11.50
N ALA A 41 -7.15 -11.96 10.50
CA ALA A 41 -7.73 -11.73 9.17
C ALA A 41 -9.26 -11.70 9.24
N LEU A 42 -9.86 -12.61 10.02
CA LEU A 42 -11.31 -12.62 10.23
C LEU A 42 -11.79 -11.34 10.96
N ARG A 43 -11.11 -10.93 12.04
CA ARG A 43 -11.41 -9.68 12.76
C ARG A 43 -11.33 -8.46 11.83
N LEU A 44 -10.32 -8.41 10.95
CA LEU A 44 -10.16 -7.36 9.95
C LEU A 44 -11.34 -7.33 8.97
N ILE A 45 -11.71 -8.48 8.40
CA ILE A 45 -12.84 -8.59 7.47
C ILE A 45 -14.15 -8.15 8.15
N ILE A 46 -14.46 -8.68 9.33
CA ILE A 46 -15.65 -8.27 10.09
C ILE A 46 -15.68 -6.74 10.27
N SER A 47 -14.54 -6.14 10.61
CA SER A 47 -14.44 -4.71 10.89
C SER A 47 -14.66 -3.83 9.66
N ILE A 48 -14.09 -4.19 8.50
CA ILE A 48 -14.32 -3.41 7.27
C ILE A 48 -15.78 -3.53 6.79
N PHE A 49 -16.42 -4.69 6.97
CA PHE A 49 -17.83 -4.88 6.65
C PHE A 49 -18.75 -4.15 7.64
N MET A 50 -18.38 -4.08 8.92
CA MET A 50 -19.07 -3.27 9.94
C MET A 50 -19.10 -1.78 9.58
N GLY A 51 -18.20 -1.32 8.70
CA GLY A 51 -18.25 0.04 8.16
C GLY A 51 -19.57 0.38 7.44
N TYR A 52 -20.24 -0.60 6.81
CA TYR A 52 -21.52 -0.36 6.11
C TYR A 52 -22.68 0.00 7.05
N PRO A 53 -23.02 -0.80 8.08
CA PRO A 53 -24.07 -0.41 9.03
C PRO A 53 -23.73 0.89 9.77
N LEU A 54 -22.45 1.13 10.10
CA LEU A 54 -22.02 2.41 10.68
C LEU A 54 -22.23 3.60 9.72
N ALA A 55 -21.95 3.42 8.43
CA ALA A 55 -22.20 4.41 7.40
C ALA A 55 -23.69 4.69 7.19
N VAL A 56 -24.54 3.65 7.23
CA VAL A 56 -26.00 3.81 7.19
C VAL A 56 -26.51 4.58 8.41
N PHE A 57 -26.00 4.27 9.61
CA PHE A 57 -26.33 5.00 10.83
C PHE A 57 -25.92 6.47 10.73
N PHE A 58 -24.67 6.75 10.37
CA PHE A 58 -24.16 8.10 10.16
C PHE A 58 -25.03 8.87 9.15
N ARG A 59 -25.30 8.26 8.00
CA ARG A 59 -26.12 8.84 6.93
C ARG A 59 -27.51 9.23 7.42
N ARG A 60 -28.16 8.35 8.20
CA ARG A 60 -29.55 8.54 8.63
C ARG A 60 -29.70 9.53 9.77
N TYR A 61 -28.75 9.56 10.71
CA TYR A 61 -28.93 10.26 11.97
C TYR A 61 -27.97 11.44 12.20
N LEU A 62 -26.80 11.45 11.55
CA LEU A 62 -25.71 12.36 11.88
C LEU A 62 -25.26 13.30 10.74
N PHE A 63 -25.56 12.99 9.47
CA PHE A 63 -24.98 13.70 8.32
C PHE A 63 -25.12 15.24 8.36
N PHE A 64 -26.24 15.77 8.86
CA PHE A 64 -26.49 17.21 9.02
C PHE A 64 -26.57 17.64 10.49
N LYS A 65 -25.96 16.88 11.40
CA LYS A 65 -25.87 17.23 12.82
C LYS A 65 -24.61 18.05 13.09
N ASP A 66 -24.51 18.56 14.31
CA ASP A 66 -23.38 19.37 14.74
C ASP A 66 -22.05 18.62 14.57
N SER A 67 -21.03 19.33 14.10
CA SER A 67 -19.71 18.77 13.79
C SER A 67 -19.10 17.99 14.95
N TYR A 68 -19.30 18.43 16.20
CA TYR A 68 -18.76 17.76 17.38
C TYR A 68 -19.35 16.34 17.55
N LEU A 69 -20.65 16.14 17.26
CA LEU A 69 -21.30 14.82 17.33
C LEU A 69 -20.72 13.88 16.27
N ILE A 70 -20.47 14.40 15.07
CA ILE A 70 -19.85 13.63 13.98
C ILE A 70 -18.43 13.22 14.34
N HIS A 71 -17.61 14.15 14.85
CA HIS A 71 -16.25 13.85 15.28
C HIS A 71 -16.22 12.85 16.44
N LEU A 72 -17.13 12.98 17.42
CA LEU A 72 -17.24 12.04 18.53
C LEU A 72 -17.64 10.65 18.03
N PHE A 73 -18.63 10.57 17.13
CA PHE A 73 -19.06 9.31 16.53
C PHE A 73 -17.92 8.63 15.77
N HIS A 74 -17.20 9.37 14.91
CA HIS A 74 -16.04 8.84 14.20
C HIS A 74 -14.94 8.37 15.15
N THR A 75 -14.61 9.18 16.17
CA THR A 75 -13.59 8.82 17.17
C THR A 75 -13.97 7.55 17.92
N PHE A 76 -15.18 7.49 18.46
CA PHE A 76 -15.66 6.37 19.25
C PHE A 76 -15.71 5.08 18.42
N THR A 77 -16.35 5.12 17.25
CA THR A 77 -16.48 3.93 16.38
C THR A 77 -15.13 3.43 15.87
N GLY A 78 -14.21 4.33 15.51
CA GLY A 78 -12.85 3.93 15.12
C GLY A 78 -12.04 3.36 16.27
N LEU A 79 -12.15 3.92 17.49
CA LEU A 79 -11.51 3.35 18.67
C LEU A 79 -12.08 1.96 19.01
N SER A 80 -13.39 1.75 18.90
CA SER A 80 -14.00 0.44 19.08
C SER A 80 -13.47 -0.58 18.07
N ILE A 81 -13.36 -0.20 16.79
CA ILE A 81 -12.77 -1.04 15.76
C ILE A 81 -11.29 -1.31 16.05
N ALA A 82 -10.52 -0.30 16.47
CA ALA A 82 -9.12 -0.46 16.83
C ALA A 82 -8.94 -1.45 17.99
N TYR A 83 -9.75 -1.31 19.05
CA TYR A 83 -9.72 -2.20 20.20
C TYR A 83 -10.12 -3.63 19.83
N PHE A 84 -11.16 -3.81 19.01
CA PHE A 84 -11.57 -5.13 18.56
C PHE A 84 -10.46 -5.88 17.81
N ASN A 85 -9.68 -5.18 16.98
CA ASN A 85 -8.61 -5.81 16.20
C ASN A 85 -7.30 -5.98 16.98
N PHE A 86 -6.95 -5.03 17.86
CA PHE A 86 -5.60 -4.93 18.43
C PHE A 86 -5.54 -4.84 19.96
N GLY A 87 -6.70 -4.86 20.63
CA GLY A 87 -6.81 -4.75 22.08
C GLY A 87 -6.09 -3.52 22.62
N ASN A 88 -5.30 -3.71 23.67
CA ASN A 88 -4.60 -2.61 24.33
C ASN A 88 -3.57 -1.91 23.43
N GLN A 89 -3.07 -2.54 22.36
CA GLN A 89 -2.07 -1.96 21.46
C GLN A 89 -2.55 -0.68 20.73
N LEU A 90 -3.83 -0.32 20.83
CA LEU A 90 -4.33 0.97 20.33
C LEU A 90 -3.70 2.18 21.03
N TYR A 91 -3.03 2.01 22.19
CA TYR A 91 -2.28 3.09 22.83
C TYR A 91 -1.23 3.71 21.89
N HIS A 92 -0.68 2.92 20.96
CA HIS A 92 0.29 3.40 19.95
C HIS A 92 -0.31 4.52 19.08
N SER A 93 -1.52 4.31 18.53
CA SER A 93 -2.18 5.34 17.73
C SER A 93 -2.64 6.53 18.57
N LEU A 94 -3.13 6.29 19.79
CA LEU A 94 -3.49 7.38 20.72
C LEU A 94 -2.29 8.29 21.03
N LEU A 95 -1.15 7.70 21.35
CA LEU A 95 0.08 8.44 21.64
C LEU A 95 0.49 9.32 20.45
N CYS A 96 0.56 8.75 19.24
CA CYS A 96 0.96 9.50 18.05
C CYS A 96 -0.02 10.62 17.68
N ILE A 97 -1.33 10.40 17.86
CA ILE A 97 -2.36 11.44 17.65
C ILE A 97 -2.20 12.56 18.68
N MET A 98 -1.99 12.20 19.94
CA MET A 98 -1.84 13.18 21.01
C MET A 98 -0.59 14.04 20.79
N LEU A 99 0.55 13.40 20.52
CA LEU A 99 1.80 14.09 20.23
C LEU A 99 1.69 14.95 18.97
N GLN A 100 0.99 14.48 17.93
CA GLN A 100 0.76 15.30 16.74
C GLN A 100 -0.01 16.58 17.08
N PHE A 101 -1.10 16.47 17.85
CA PHE A 101 -1.85 17.65 18.29
C PHE A 101 -0.97 18.62 19.09
N LEU A 102 -0.13 18.12 19.99
CA LEU A 102 0.80 18.96 20.75
C LEU A 102 1.83 19.64 19.84
N ILE A 103 2.38 18.93 18.85
CA ILE A 103 3.30 19.53 17.86
C ILE A 103 2.61 20.70 17.14
N LEU A 104 1.38 20.50 16.64
CA LEU A 104 0.64 21.55 15.93
C LEU A 104 0.33 22.77 16.82
N ARG A 105 0.07 22.54 18.12
CA ARG A 105 -0.29 23.58 19.09
C ARG A 105 0.93 24.34 19.63
N LEU A 106 2.00 23.63 19.96
CA LEU A 106 3.17 24.19 20.65
C LEU A 106 4.21 24.73 19.66
N MET A 107 4.40 24.06 18.52
CA MET A 107 5.40 24.46 17.52
C MET A 107 4.81 25.30 16.37
N GLY A 108 3.47 25.34 16.27
CA GLY A 108 2.76 26.18 15.31
C GLY A 108 3.06 25.85 13.84
N ARG A 109 2.99 26.87 12.99
CA ARG A 109 3.17 26.75 11.53
C ARG A 109 4.64 26.90 11.13
N THR A 110 5.51 26.08 11.69
CA THR A 110 6.96 26.16 11.46
C THR A 110 7.48 24.99 10.62
N VAL A 111 8.59 25.18 9.92
CA VAL A 111 9.31 24.08 9.25
C VAL A 111 9.77 23.05 10.28
N THR A 112 10.16 23.51 11.48
CA THR A 112 10.51 22.62 12.60
C THR A 112 9.36 21.69 12.96
N ALA A 113 8.11 22.17 13.05
CA ALA A 113 6.95 21.31 13.31
C ALA A 113 6.77 20.22 12.24
N VAL A 114 6.98 20.57 10.97
CA VAL A 114 6.91 19.62 9.84
C VAL A 114 8.03 18.59 9.94
N LEU A 115 9.27 19.00 10.15
CA LEU A 115 10.41 18.08 10.27
C LEU A 115 10.29 17.17 11.49
N THR A 116 9.91 17.72 12.64
CA THR A 116 9.64 16.94 13.85
C THR A 116 8.53 15.92 13.62
N THR A 117 7.45 16.30 12.93
CA THR A 117 6.38 15.37 12.55
C THR A 117 6.90 14.25 11.65
N TYR A 118 7.63 14.57 10.58
CA TYR A 118 8.21 13.57 9.68
C TYR A 118 9.12 12.59 10.43
N CYS A 119 10.07 13.10 11.21
CA CYS A 119 11.02 12.28 11.94
C CYS A 119 10.32 11.42 12.98
N PHE A 120 9.45 12.00 13.82
CA PHE A 120 8.80 11.27 14.90
C PHE A 120 7.84 10.20 14.37
N GLN A 121 6.93 10.55 13.46
CA GLN A 121 5.91 9.61 12.98
C GLN A 121 6.54 8.45 12.19
N MET A 122 7.58 8.72 11.40
CA MET A 122 8.33 7.66 10.72
C MET A 122 9.17 6.83 11.68
N ALA A 123 9.93 7.44 12.59
CA ALA A 123 10.74 6.70 13.55
C ALA A 123 9.89 5.80 14.45
N TYR A 124 8.73 6.27 14.89
CA TYR A 124 7.80 5.47 15.69
C TYR A 124 7.23 4.28 14.92
N LEU A 125 6.84 4.49 13.65
CA LEU A 125 6.38 3.41 12.77
C LEU A 125 7.49 2.37 12.53
N LEU A 126 8.70 2.82 12.22
CA LEU A 126 9.86 1.94 11.99
C LEU A 126 10.25 1.17 13.25
N ALA A 127 10.21 1.80 14.43
CA ALA A 127 10.40 1.13 15.71
C ALA A 127 9.30 0.08 15.93
N GLY A 128 8.04 0.41 15.64
CA GLY A 128 6.93 -0.54 15.66
C GLY A 128 7.20 -1.76 14.78
N TYR A 129 7.66 -1.55 13.55
CA TYR A 129 8.10 -2.66 12.68
C TYR A 129 9.26 -3.44 13.28
N TYR A 130 10.30 -2.79 13.80
CA TYR A 130 11.43 -3.48 14.40
C TYR A 130 11.03 -4.41 15.56
N TYR A 131 10.16 -3.93 16.45
CA TYR A 131 9.72 -4.71 17.63
C TYR A 131 8.63 -5.74 17.30
N THR A 132 7.94 -5.60 16.17
CA THR A 132 6.83 -6.49 15.81
C THR A 132 7.07 -7.28 14.54
N ALA A 133 8.19 -7.12 13.85
CA ALA A 133 8.50 -7.87 12.64
C ALA A 133 8.64 -9.36 12.94
N THR A 134 8.05 -10.18 12.07
CA THR A 134 8.23 -11.63 12.05
C THR A 134 8.63 -12.04 10.64
N GLY A 135 8.94 -13.32 10.42
CA GLY A 135 9.24 -13.81 9.09
C GLY A 135 8.01 -13.93 8.16
N ASN A 136 6.79 -13.67 8.65
CA ASN A 136 5.53 -13.91 7.95
C ASN A 136 4.66 -12.64 7.95
N TYR A 137 3.64 -12.60 7.09
CA TYR A 137 2.71 -11.48 7.04
C TYR A 137 1.74 -11.57 8.24
N ASP A 138 1.91 -10.68 9.20
CA ASP A 138 1.03 -10.60 10.36
C ASP A 138 0.19 -9.32 10.35
N ILE A 139 -1.10 -9.45 10.65
CA ILE A 139 -1.99 -8.31 10.88
C ILE A 139 -1.76 -7.81 12.31
N LYS A 140 -1.01 -6.72 12.44
CA LYS A 140 -0.64 -6.09 13.71
C LYS A 140 -1.09 -4.65 13.78
N TRP A 141 -0.97 -4.02 14.95
CA TRP A 141 -1.34 -2.62 15.16
C TRP A 141 -0.58 -1.66 14.22
N THR A 142 0.58 -2.07 13.72
CA THR A 142 1.38 -1.31 12.73
C THR A 142 0.68 -1.18 11.38
N MET A 143 -0.24 -2.08 11.04
CA MET A 143 -0.98 -2.07 9.77
C MET A 143 -1.89 -0.83 9.61
N PRO A 144 -2.82 -0.51 10.53
CA PRO A 144 -3.51 0.78 10.48
C PRO A 144 -2.60 1.96 10.79
N HIS A 145 -1.54 1.73 11.58
CA HIS A 145 -0.63 2.80 11.99
C HIS A 145 0.15 3.39 10.83
N CYS A 146 0.51 2.59 9.81
CA CYS A 146 1.21 3.12 8.64
C CYS A 146 0.35 4.15 7.88
N VAL A 147 -0.97 3.91 7.76
CA VAL A 147 -1.91 4.88 7.17
C VAL A 147 -2.04 6.12 8.06
N LEU A 148 -2.09 5.93 9.38
CA LEU A 148 -2.14 7.02 10.36
C LEU A 148 -0.89 7.91 10.26
N THR A 149 0.31 7.33 10.15
CA THR A 149 1.57 8.06 9.94
C THR A 149 1.46 9.04 8.77
N LEU A 150 0.95 8.58 7.61
CA LEU A 150 0.76 9.45 6.44
C LEU A 150 -0.29 10.55 6.68
N LYS A 151 -1.39 10.21 7.36
CA LYS A 151 -2.42 11.19 7.74
C LYS A 151 -1.87 12.30 8.63
N LEU A 152 -1.07 11.96 9.65
CA LEU A 152 -0.52 12.92 10.61
C LEU A 152 0.58 13.79 9.97
N ILE A 153 1.43 13.20 9.12
CA ILE A 153 2.42 13.97 8.34
C ILE A 153 1.71 14.94 7.38
N GLY A 154 0.71 14.45 6.63
CA GLY A 154 -0.06 15.28 5.70
C GLY A 154 -0.74 16.45 6.41
N LEU A 155 -1.33 16.19 7.58
CA LEU A 155 -1.93 17.21 8.44
C LEU A 155 -0.94 18.32 8.83
N ALA A 156 0.27 17.97 9.24
CA ALA A 156 1.29 18.96 9.60
C ALA A 156 1.73 19.81 8.41
N VAL A 157 1.90 19.20 7.23
CA VAL A 157 2.28 19.92 6.00
C VAL A 157 1.14 20.84 5.54
N ASP A 158 -0.10 20.38 5.56
CA ASP A 158 -1.27 21.17 5.18
C ASP A 158 -1.51 22.34 6.15
N TYR A 159 -1.26 22.11 7.45
CA TYR A 159 -1.27 23.17 8.45
C TYR A 159 -0.09 24.13 8.28
N PHE A 160 1.09 23.69 7.88
CA PHE A 160 2.19 24.61 7.57
C PHE A 160 1.85 25.50 6.38
N ASP A 161 1.35 24.91 5.28
CA ASP A 161 1.04 25.66 4.05
C ASP A 161 -0.13 26.64 4.24
N GLY A 162 -1.10 26.36 5.13
CA GLY A 162 -2.19 27.30 5.42
C GLY A 162 -1.78 28.61 6.10
N GLY A 163 -0.51 28.75 6.51
CA GLY A 163 0.04 29.99 7.07
C GLY A 163 0.68 30.90 6.04
N LYS A 164 0.80 30.44 4.79
CA LYS A 164 1.43 31.18 3.70
C LYS A 164 0.39 31.97 2.90
N ASP A 165 0.87 32.99 2.21
CA ASP A 165 0.06 33.72 1.24
C ASP A 165 -0.43 32.77 0.13
N GLN A 166 -1.70 32.88 -0.24
CA GLN A 166 -2.31 31.94 -1.18
C GLN A 166 -1.71 32.02 -2.57
N ASN A 167 -1.33 33.22 -3.02
CA ASN A 167 -0.76 33.40 -4.36
C ASN A 167 0.66 32.82 -4.45
N SER A 168 1.34 32.62 -3.32
CA SER A 168 2.63 31.92 -3.26
C SER A 168 2.54 30.40 -3.33
N LEU A 169 1.35 29.84 -3.10
CA LEU A 169 1.11 28.39 -3.08
C LEU A 169 0.75 27.89 -4.47
N SER A 170 1.18 26.67 -4.81
CA SER A 170 0.62 25.96 -5.97
C SER A 170 -0.87 25.69 -5.77
N SER A 171 -1.62 25.55 -6.88
CA SER A 171 -3.06 25.21 -6.85
C SER A 171 -3.36 23.97 -6.01
N GLU A 172 -2.45 22.99 -6.04
CA GLU A 172 -2.54 21.79 -5.24
C GLU A 172 -2.40 22.11 -3.74
N GLN A 173 -1.42 22.91 -3.33
CA GLN A 173 -1.25 23.30 -1.93
C GLN A 173 -2.43 24.12 -1.41
N GLN A 174 -2.95 25.06 -2.21
CA GLN A 174 -4.13 25.86 -1.85
C GLN A 174 -5.33 24.97 -1.53
N LYS A 175 -5.54 23.90 -2.30
CA LYS A 175 -6.66 22.97 -2.12
C LYS A 175 -6.64 22.26 -0.76
N TYR A 176 -5.46 21.94 -0.21
CA TYR A 176 -5.33 21.15 1.01
C TYR A 176 -4.97 21.97 2.25
N ALA A 177 -4.48 23.19 2.07
CA ALA A 177 -4.07 24.08 3.14
C ALA A 177 -5.14 24.25 4.24
N ILE A 178 -4.70 24.16 5.50
CA ILE A 178 -5.58 24.27 6.67
C ILE A 178 -5.31 25.58 7.40
N ARG A 179 -6.29 26.49 7.40
CA ARG A 179 -6.15 27.84 7.98
C ARG A 179 -6.52 27.93 9.47
N GLY A 180 -7.41 27.07 9.97
CA GLY A 180 -7.69 26.96 11.39
C GLY A 180 -6.67 26.09 12.11
N VAL A 181 -6.51 26.26 13.43
CA VAL A 181 -5.75 25.28 14.24
C VAL A 181 -6.69 24.14 14.63
N PRO A 182 -6.45 22.90 14.18
CA PRO A 182 -7.33 21.78 14.51
C PRO A 182 -7.43 21.55 16.02
N SER A 183 -8.64 21.31 16.51
CA SER A 183 -8.92 20.81 17.86
C SER A 183 -8.53 19.33 17.97
N LEU A 184 -8.33 18.85 19.20
CA LEU A 184 -8.01 17.44 19.43
C LEU A 184 -9.13 16.52 18.92
N LEU A 185 -10.39 16.93 19.08
CA LEU A 185 -11.55 16.17 18.63
C LEU A 185 -11.61 16.07 17.10
N GLU A 186 -11.29 17.15 16.38
CA GLU A 186 -11.19 17.12 14.91
C GLU A 186 -10.08 16.16 14.46
N VAL A 187 -8.88 16.24 15.06
CA VAL A 187 -7.74 15.34 14.74
C VAL A 187 -8.08 13.89 15.07
N ALA A 188 -8.73 13.63 16.21
CA ALA A 188 -9.15 12.31 16.62
C ALA A 188 -10.19 11.73 15.64
N GLY A 189 -11.24 12.48 15.30
CA GLY A 189 -12.27 12.01 14.38
C GLY A 189 -11.73 11.76 12.96
N PHE A 190 -10.79 12.59 12.50
CA PHE A 190 -10.09 12.39 11.23
C PHE A 190 -9.25 11.10 11.22
N SER A 191 -8.51 10.89 12.31
CA SER A 191 -7.61 9.75 12.45
C SER A 191 -8.38 8.43 12.57
N TYR A 192 -9.44 8.44 13.39
CA TYR A 192 -10.26 7.28 13.71
C TYR A 192 -11.53 7.17 12.85
N PHE A 193 -11.63 7.86 11.72
CA PHE A 193 -12.76 7.64 10.82
C PHE A 193 -12.88 6.16 10.43
N TYR A 194 -13.91 5.48 10.93
CA TYR A 194 -14.09 4.02 10.87
C TYR A 194 -13.98 3.46 9.45
N GLY A 195 -14.44 4.22 8.47
CA GLY A 195 -14.43 3.82 7.07
C GLY A 195 -13.05 3.84 6.42
N ALA A 196 -11.99 4.28 7.10
CA ALA A 196 -10.64 4.28 6.55
C ALA A 196 -9.51 4.17 7.59
N PHE A 197 -9.83 3.75 8.81
CA PHE A 197 -8.85 3.60 9.89
C PHE A 197 -7.94 2.39 9.64
N LEU A 198 -8.52 1.25 9.25
CA LEU A 198 -7.79 -0.02 9.16
C LEU A 198 -6.85 -0.08 7.95
N VAL A 199 -7.38 0.01 6.74
CA VAL A 199 -6.64 -0.28 5.49
C VAL A 199 -6.52 0.93 4.55
N GLY A 200 -6.85 2.12 5.06
CA GLY A 200 -7.12 3.30 4.22
C GLY A 200 -8.54 3.26 3.65
N PRO A 201 -8.87 4.11 2.65
CA PRO A 201 -7.97 4.93 1.86
C PRO A 201 -7.36 6.12 2.59
N GLN A 202 -6.23 6.60 2.07
CA GLN A 202 -5.63 7.86 2.51
C GLN A 202 -6.50 9.02 2.04
N PHE A 203 -6.78 10.00 2.91
CA PHE A 203 -7.42 11.26 2.54
C PHE A 203 -6.92 12.40 3.42
N SER A 204 -7.15 13.65 2.99
CA SER A 204 -6.70 14.83 3.72
C SER A 204 -7.70 15.26 4.80
N MET A 205 -7.18 15.94 5.83
CA MET A 205 -8.00 16.57 6.86
C MET A 205 -8.99 17.57 6.25
N ASN A 206 -8.60 18.33 5.22
CA ASN A 206 -9.50 19.26 4.53
C ASN A 206 -10.74 18.53 3.98
N HIS A 207 -10.55 17.39 3.32
CA HIS A 207 -11.64 16.60 2.76
C HIS A 207 -12.55 16.00 3.84
N TYR A 208 -11.95 15.56 4.95
CA TYR A 208 -12.69 15.14 6.14
C TYR A 208 -13.56 16.25 6.74
N MET A 209 -13.03 17.48 6.83
CA MET A 209 -13.81 18.61 7.35
C MET A 209 -14.98 18.95 6.42
N LYS A 210 -14.84 18.78 5.11
CA LYS A 210 -15.95 18.95 4.15
C LYS A 210 -17.04 17.89 4.36
N LEU A 211 -16.67 16.65 4.66
CA LEU A 211 -17.64 15.61 5.04
C LEU A 211 -18.43 16.03 6.27
N VAL A 212 -17.73 16.44 7.32
CA VAL A 212 -18.34 16.82 8.61
C VAL A 212 -19.27 18.03 8.47
N ARG A 213 -18.95 18.96 7.57
CA ARG A 213 -19.78 20.13 7.26
C ARG A 213 -20.95 19.82 6.31
N GLY A 214 -21.09 18.59 5.83
CA GLY A 214 -22.13 18.20 4.88
C GLY A 214 -21.94 18.77 3.47
N GLU A 215 -20.72 19.18 3.11
CA GLU A 215 -20.39 19.80 1.81
C GLU A 215 -20.16 18.76 0.70
N LEU A 216 -19.93 17.49 1.07
CA LEU A 216 -19.65 16.40 0.12
C LEU A 216 -20.95 15.74 -0.38
N THR A 217 -21.72 16.48 -1.17
CA THR A 217 -22.99 16.02 -1.74
C THR A 217 -23.15 16.44 -3.20
N ASP A 218 -23.83 15.61 -3.98
CA ASP A 218 -24.21 15.89 -5.36
C ASP A 218 -25.37 16.89 -5.45
N ILE A 219 -26.15 17.06 -4.37
CA ILE A 219 -27.21 18.06 -4.30
C ILE A 219 -27.04 18.83 -2.99
N PRO A 220 -26.66 20.12 -3.03
CA PRO A 220 -26.46 20.93 -1.82
C PRO A 220 -27.64 20.83 -0.84
N GLY A 221 -27.33 20.62 0.44
CA GLY A 221 -28.33 20.46 1.50
C GLY A 221 -29.08 19.12 1.52
N LYS A 222 -28.75 18.17 0.63
CA LYS A 222 -29.29 16.80 0.67
C LYS A 222 -28.19 15.79 0.96
N ILE A 223 -28.60 14.66 1.52
CA ILE A 223 -27.71 13.53 1.74
C ILE A 223 -27.23 13.01 0.37
N PRO A 224 -25.93 12.73 0.19
CA PRO A 224 -25.34 12.33 -1.10
C PRO A 224 -26.01 11.10 -1.71
N ASN A 225 -26.29 11.08 -3.01
CA ASN A 225 -26.85 9.92 -3.73
C ASN A 225 -25.78 8.84 -4.01
N SER A 226 -25.19 8.32 -2.94
CA SER A 226 -24.01 7.46 -2.98
C SER A 226 -24.28 5.97 -2.76
N THR A 227 -25.53 5.57 -2.48
CA THR A 227 -25.87 4.17 -2.19
C THR A 227 -25.57 3.21 -3.34
N ILE A 228 -26.01 3.53 -4.56
CA ILE A 228 -25.74 2.69 -5.73
C ILE A 228 -24.23 2.63 -6.05
N PRO A 229 -23.50 3.75 -6.09
CA PRO A 229 -22.04 3.74 -6.22
C PRO A 229 -21.33 2.88 -5.14
N ALA A 230 -21.75 2.98 -3.88
CA ALA A 230 -21.21 2.19 -2.78
C ALA A 230 -21.46 0.69 -2.97
N LEU A 231 -22.70 0.31 -3.33
CA LEU A 231 -23.06 -1.10 -3.58
C LEU A 231 -22.26 -1.68 -4.76
N LYS A 232 -22.01 -0.90 -5.82
CA LYS A 232 -21.15 -1.35 -6.93
C LYS A 232 -19.74 -1.69 -6.46
N ARG A 233 -19.15 -0.86 -5.57
CA ARG A 233 -17.83 -1.13 -5.00
C ARG A 233 -17.85 -2.35 -4.06
N LEU A 234 -18.88 -2.48 -3.23
CA LEU A 234 -19.09 -3.66 -2.39
C LEU A 234 -19.17 -4.95 -3.23
N SER A 235 -20.02 -4.96 -4.26
CA SER A 235 -20.19 -6.13 -5.14
C SER A 235 -18.89 -6.51 -5.83
N LEU A 236 -18.11 -5.53 -6.30
CA LEU A 236 -16.81 -5.81 -6.90
C LEU A 236 -15.82 -6.37 -5.86
N GLY A 237 -15.79 -5.82 -4.65
CA GLY A 237 -14.99 -6.36 -3.55
C GLY A 237 -15.36 -7.81 -3.22
N LEU A 238 -16.65 -8.15 -3.22
CA LEU A 238 -17.13 -9.52 -2.99
C LEU A 238 -16.71 -10.48 -4.11
N VAL A 239 -16.70 -10.04 -5.38
CA VAL A 239 -16.20 -10.86 -6.49
C VAL A 239 -14.72 -11.20 -6.30
N TYR A 240 -13.90 -10.20 -5.94
CA TYR A 240 -12.48 -10.43 -5.64
C TYR A 240 -12.27 -11.29 -4.39
N LEU A 241 -13.11 -11.14 -3.36
CA LEU A 241 -13.07 -11.99 -2.17
C LEU A 241 -13.31 -13.45 -2.53
N VAL A 242 -14.39 -13.74 -3.27
CA VAL A 242 -14.70 -15.09 -3.74
C VAL A 242 -13.57 -15.65 -4.60
N GLY A 243 -13.07 -14.85 -5.55
CA GLY A 243 -11.94 -15.25 -6.38
C GLY A 243 -10.70 -15.59 -5.56
N TYR A 244 -10.36 -14.76 -4.57
CA TYR A 244 -9.24 -15.02 -3.67
C TYR A 244 -9.45 -16.28 -2.85
N THR A 245 -10.62 -16.46 -2.20
CA THR A 245 -10.93 -17.64 -1.38
C THR A 245 -10.88 -18.94 -2.18
N LEU A 246 -11.29 -18.92 -3.46
CA LEU A 246 -11.24 -20.10 -4.33
C LEU A 246 -9.83 -20.41 -4.84
N LEU A 247 -8.99 -19.39 -5.06
CA LEU A 247 -7.67 -19.56 -5.69
C LEU A 247 -6.53 -19.67 -4.67
N SER A 248 -6.65 -19.04 -3.50
CA SER A 248 -5.58 -19.00 -2.50
C SER A 248 -5.13 -20.36 -1.97
N PRO A 249 -5.98 -21.41 -1.88
CA PRO A 249 -5.51 -22.75 -1.50
C PRO A 249 -4.67 -23.44 -2.58
N HIS A 250 -4.77 -23.01 -3.84
CA HIS A 250 -4.13 -23.66 -4.98
C HIS A 250 -2.90 -22.90 -5.50
N ILE A 251 -2.87 -21.57 -5.33
CA ILE A 251 -1.79 -20.71 -5.81
C ILE A 251 -1.23 -19.94 -4.61
N THR A 252 -0.30 -20.58 -3.90
CA THR A 252 0.27 -20.09 -2.64
C THR A 252 1.67 -19.53 -2.84
N GLU A 253 2.04 -18.57 -1.98
CA GLU A 253 3.43 -18.12 -1.82
C GLU A 253 4.35 -19.22 -1.26
N ASP A 254 3.82 -20.12 -0.43
CA ASP A 254 4.60 -21.21 0.16
C ASP A 254 5.11 -22.19 -0.89
N TYR A 255 4.33 -22.44 -1.95
CA TYR A 255 4.76 -23.30 -3.05
C TYR A 255 6.06 -22.80 -3.72
N LEU A 256 6.25 -21.47 -3.81
CA LEU A 256 7.48 -20.87 -4.38
C LEU A 256 8.74 -21.26 -3.60
N LEU A 257 8.60 -21.66 -2.34
CA LEU A 257 9.68 -22.06 -1.45
C LEU A 257 9.93 -23.58 -1.44
N THR A 258 9.15 -24.37 -2.19
CA THR A 258 9.25 -25.83 -2.19
C THR A 258 10.29 -26.35 -3.18
N GLU A 259 10.88 -27.50 -2.88
CA GLU A 259 11.75 -28.22 -3.81
C GLU A 259 10.98 -28.67 -5.07
N ASP A 260 9.69 -28.96 -4.95
CA ASP A 260 8.83 -29.33 -6.09
C ASP A 260 8.77 -28.22 -7.13
N TYR A 261 8.46 -26.98 -6.71
CA TYR A 261 8.51 -25.80 -7.57
C TYR A 261 9.89 -25.62 -8.22
N GLU A 262 10.95 -25.83 -7.45
CA GLU A 262 12.32 -25.67 -7.93
C GLU A 262 12.69 -26.69 -9.03
N ASN A 263 12.21 -27.93 -8.89
CA ASN A 263 12.49 -29.03 -9.82
C ASN A 263 11.73 -28.89 -11.15
N HIS A 264 10.74 -28.00 -11.25
CA HIS A 264 10.02 -27.75 -12.48
C HIS A 264 10.85 -26.97 -13.54
N PRO A 265 10.55 -27.14 -14.84
CA PRO A 265 11.20 -26.38 -15.90
C PRO A 265 11.07 -24.86 -15.70
N PHE A 266 12.06 -24.10 -16.19
CA PHE A 266 12.11 -22.64 -16.07
C PHE A 266 10.80 -21.95 -16.49
N TRP A 267 10.21 -22.37 -17.61
CA TRP A 267 8.96 -21.78 -18.12
C TRP A 267 7.77 -22.00 -17.18
N PHE A 268 7.66 -23.17 -16.55
CA PHE A 268 6.61 -23.43 -15.57
C PHE A 268 6.76 -22.47 -14.39
N ARG A 269 7.98 -22.32 -13.86
CA ARG A 269 8.27 -21.42 -12.74
C ARG A 269 7.92 -19.96 -13.08
N CYS A 270 8.25 -19.49 -14.29
CA CYS A 270 7.83 -18.17 -14.75
C CYS A 270 6.31 -17.99 -14.85
N VAL A 271 5.60 -18.96 -15.42
CA VAL A 271 4.13 -18.90 -15.55
C VAL A 271 3.46 -18.94 -14.18
N TYR A 272 3.92 -19.81 -13.27
CA TYR A 272 3.40 -19.86 -11.91
C TYR A 272 3.61 -18.52 -11.18
N MET A 273 4.82 -17.96 -11.24
CA MET A 273 5.14 -16.66 -10.62
C MET A 273 4.28 -15.51 -11.17
N LEU A 274 4.03 -15.50 -12.49
CA LEU A 274 3.13 -14.55 -13.14
C LEU A 274 1.71 -14.64 -12.57
N LEU A 275 1.16 -15.86 -12.54
CA LEU A 275 -0.20 -16.11 -12.05
C LEU A 275 -0.32 -15.77 -10.56
N TRP A 276 0.61 -16.28 -9.75
CA TRP A 276 0.68 -16.00 -8.32
C TRP A 276 0.77 -14.50 -8.04
N GLY A 277 1.65 -13.78 -8.76
CA GLY A 277 1.85 -12.34 -8.58
C GLY A 277 0.59 -11.51 -8.82
N LYS A 278 -0.26 -11.96 -9.74
CA LYS A 278 -1.58 -11.35 -9.96
C LYS A 278 -2.54 -11.68 -8.83
N PHE A 279 -2.66 -12.95 -8.47
CA PHE A 279 -3.67 -13.41 -7.50
C PHE A 279 -3.36 -13.00 -6.06
N VAL A 280 -2.08 -12.91 -5.67
CA VAL A 280 -1.69 -12.48 -4.32
C VAL A 280 -2.18 -11.06 -4.02
N LEU A 281 -2.38 -10.22 -5.04
CA LEU A 281 -2.89 -8.85 -4.89
C LEU A 281 -4.41 -8.80 -4.63
N TYR A 282 -5.16 -9.86 -4.94
CA TYR A 282 -6.62 -9.86 -4.83
C TYR A 282 -7.11 -9.69 -3.39
N LYS A 283 -6.33 -10.14 -2.40
CA LYS A 283 -6.63 -9.90 -0.97
C LYS A 283 -6.63 -8.41 -0.62
N TYR A 284 -5.70 -7.64 -1.17
CA TYR A 284 -5.65 -6.18 -0.97
C TYR A 284 -6.75 -5.46 -1.76
N VAL A 285 -6.96 -5.88 -3.02
CA VAL A 285 -8.03 -5.36 -3.88
C VAL A 285 -9.40 -5.50 -3.20
N THR A 286 -9.66 -6.67 -2.60
CA THR A 286 -10.88 -6.94 -1.82
C THR A 286 -11.06 -5.91 -0.71
N CYS A 287 -10.06 -5.79 0.18
CA CYS A 287 -10.14 -4.88 1.33
C CYS A 287 -10.38 -3.43 0.87
N TRP A 288 -9.66 -2.96 -0.14
CA TRP A 288 -9.82 -1.59 -0.64
C TRP A 288 -11.18 -1.35 -1.27
N LEU A 289 -11.70 -2.25 -2.09
CA LEU A 289 -13.01 -2.06 -2.72
C LEU A 289 -14.15 -2.04 -1.71
N VAL A 290 -14.10 -2.93 -0.71
CA VAL A 290 -15.10 -2.95 0.38
C VAL A 290 -15.04 -1.64 1.16
N THR A 291 -13.85 -1.19 1.55
CA THR A 291 -13.66 0.04 2.34
C THR A 291 -13.94 1.32 1.54
N GLU A 292 -13.63 1.33 0.24
CA GLU A 292 -14.06 2.37 -0.70
C GLU A 292 -15.58 2.52 -0.71
N GLY A 293 -16.32 1.41 -0.77
CA GLY A 293 -17.78 1.45 -0.73
C GLY A 293 -18.32 2.06 0.56
N VAL A 294 -17.68 1.80 1.71
CA VAL A 294 -18.00 2.47 2.99
C VAL A 294 -17.78 3.98 2.88
N CYS A 295 -16.60 4.41 2.42
CA CYS A 295 -16.29 5.84 2.24
C CYS A 295 -17.24 6.54 1.26
N ILE A 296 -17.68 5.86 0.21
CA ILE A 296 -18.67 6.38 -0.73
C ILE A 296 -20.03 6.52 -0.03
N LEU A 297 -20.46 5.50 0.72
CA LEU A 297 -21.76 5.51 1.39
C LEU A 297 -21.89 6.65 2.41
N THR A 298 -20.80 7.00 3.09
CA THR A 298 -20.78 8.16 4.01
C THR A 298 -20.78 9.50 3.29
N GLY A 299 -20.42 9.55 2.00
CA GLY A 299 -20.24 10.79 1.24
C GLY A 299 -18.78 11.20 1.06
N LEU A 300 -17.85 10.61 1.82
CA LEU A 300 -16.41 10.93 1.74
C LEU A 300 -15.84 10.67 0.34
N GLY A 301 -16.40 9.71 -0.40
CA GLY A 301 -15.98 9.39 -1.77
C GLY A 301 -16.30 10.46 -2.82
N PHE A 302 -17.10 11.49 -2.52
CA PHE A 302 -17.49 12.51 -3.51
C PHE A 302 -16.30 13.40 -3.94
N SER A 303 -16.13 13.58 -5.24
CA SER A 303 -15.03 14.38 -5.83
C SER A 303 -15.50 15.50 -6.77
N GLY A 304 -16.81 15.75 -6.85
CA GLY A 304 -17.41 16.73 -7.75
C GLY A 304 -18.15 16.07 -8.91
N PHE A 305 -18.17 16.74 -10.07
CA PHE A 305 -18.87 16.30 -11.27
C PHE A 305 -17.90 16.13 -12.43
N ASP A 306 -18.19 15.17 -13.31
CA ASP A 306 -17.49 15.04 -14.58
C ASP A 306 -17.97 16.09 -15.60
N GLU A 307 -17.36 16.11 -16.79
CA GLU A 307 -17.72 17.00 -17.90
C GLU A 307 -19.17 16.86 -18.36
N ARG A 308 -19.83 15.75 -18.03
CA ARG A 308 -21.24 15.46 -18.36
C ARG A 308 -22.20 15.81 -17.22
N GLY A 309 -21.71 16.41 -16.14
CA GLY A 309 -22.50 16.77 -14.97
C GLY A 309 -22.87 15.59 -14.08
N LYS A 310 -22.20 14.44 -14.19
CA LYS A 310 -22.46 13.27 -13.33
C LYS A 310 -21.56 13.29 -12.10
N ALA A 311 -22.15 13.04 -10.94
CA ALA A 311 -21.43 12.94 -9.67
C ALA A 311 -20.34 11.86 -9.72
N MET A 312 -19.13 12.25 -9.33
CA MET A 312 -17.96 11.37 -9.23
C MET A 312 -17.74 10.92 -7.79
N TRP A 313 -17.42 9.64 -7.64
CA TRP A 313 -17.27 8.95 -6.35
C TRP A 313 -15.89 8.31 -6.19
N ASP A 314 -14.86 9.01 -6.63
CA ASP A 314 -13.48 8.51 -6.70
C ASP A 314 -12.48 9.24 -5.79
N ALA A 315 -12.94 10.15 -4.92
CA ALA A 315 -12.06 10.85 -3.96
C ALA A 315 -11.33 9.89 -3.01
N CYS A 316 -11.93 8.72 -2.77
CA CYS A 316 -11.41 7.66 -1.92
C CYS A 316 -10.97 6.42 -2.73
N ALA A 317 -10.93 6.48 -4.06
CA ALA A 317 -10.57 5.32 -4.87
C ALA A 317 -9.09 4.96 -4.69
N ASN A 318 -8.82 3.78 -4.16
CA ASN A 318 -7.50 3.16 -4.10
C ASN A 318 -7.29 2.13 -5.23
N MET A 319 -8.38 1.67 -5.85
CA MET A 319 -8.33 0.69 -6.93
C MET A 319 -9.13 1.13 -8.17
N LYS A 320 -8.47 1.11 -9.34
CA LYS A 320 -9.10 1.19 -10.66
C LYS A 320 -9.06 -0.18 -11.32
N VAL A 321 -10.04 -1.03 -10.96
CA VAL A 321 -10.09 -2.44 -11.37
C VAL A 321 -9.91 -2.67 -12.86
N TRP A 322 -10.63 -1.93 -13.71
CA TRP A 322 -10.51 -2.13 -15.15
C TRP A 322 -9.07 -1.87 -15.65
N LEU A 323 -8.47 -0.76 -15.21
CA LEU A 323 -7.10 -0.43 -15.58
C LEU A 323 -6.11 -1.46 -15.03
N PHE A 324 -6.29 -1.91 -13.80
CA PHE A 324 -5.46 -2.95 -13.16
C PHE A 324 -5.51 -4.27 -13.95
N GLU A 325 -6.68 -4.69 -14.40
CA GLU A 325 -6.85 -5.96 -15.12
C GLU A 325 -6.35 -5.91 -16.57
N THR A 326 -6.45 -4.75 -17.23
CA THR A 326 -6.20 -4.63 -18.68
C THR A 326 -4.95 -3.85 -19.05
N THR A 327 -4.20 -3.28 -18.10
CA THR A 327 -2.99 -2.51 -18.45
C THR A 327 -1.83 -3.43 -18.82
N PRO A 328 -1.20 -3.25 -20.00
CA PRO A 328 0.02 -3.97 -20.37
C PRO A 328 1.29 -3.27 -19.87
N ARG A 329 1.16 -2.23 -19.04
CA ARG A 329 2.25 -1.33 -18.61
C ARG A 329 2.34 -1.23 -17.09
N PHE A 330 3.55 -1.28 -16.56
CA PHE A 330 3.85 -1.13 -15.12
C PHE A 330 3.35 0.20 -14.58
N THR A 331 3.57 1.28 -15.33
CA THR A 331 3.03 2.61 -14.96
C THR A 331 1.51 2.61 -14.85
N GLY A 332 0.81 1.80 -15.65
CA GLY A 332 -0.64 1.63 -15.54
C GLY A 332 -1.05 0.90 -14.26
N THR A 333 -0.30 -0.12 -13.84
CA THR A 333 -0.55 -0.82 -12.56
C THR A 333 -0.33 0.11 -11.38
N ILE A 334 0.78 0.86 -11.35
CA ILE A 334 1.04 1.89 -10.33
C ILE A 334 -0.07 2.95 -10.29
N ALA A 335 -0.60 3.34 -11.45
CA ALA A 335 -1.72 4.29 -11.56
C ALA A 335 -3.09 3.71 -11.18
N SER A 336 -3.18 2.38 -10.99
CA SER A 336 -4.43 1.68 -10.70
C SER A 336 -4.54 1.16 -9.27
N PHE A 337 -3.41 0.97 -8.59
CA PHE A 337 -3.31 0.36 -7.26
C PHE A 337 -2.79 1.38 -6.24
N ASN A 338 -3.33 1.35 -5.01
CA ASN A 338 -2.98 2.24 -3.90
C ASN A 338 -2.98 3.75 -4.26
N ILE A 339 -3.96 4.16 -5.07
CA ILE A 339 -3.97 5.46 -5.76
C ILE A 339 -3.83 6.65 -4.78
N ASN A 340 -4.53 6.65 -3.64
CA ASN A 340 -4.44 7.79 -2.71
C ASN A 340 -3.08 7.86 -2.01
N THR A 341 -2.43 6.73 -1.74
CA THR A 341 -1.06 6.72 -1.19
C THR A 341 -0.08 7.25 -2.22
N ASN A 342 -0.21 6.85 -3.50
CA ASN A 342 0.61 7.39 -4.58
C ASN A 342 0.40 8.90 -4.76
N ALA A 343 -0.84 9.38 -4.69
CA ALA A 343 -1.16 10.81 -4.71
C ALA A 343 -0.60 11.55 -3.47
N TRP A 344 -0.60 10.90 -2.31
CA TRP A 344 -0.03 11.43 -1.08
C TRP A 344 1.49 11.61 -1.24
N VAL A 345 2.22 10.56 -1.64
CA VAL A 345 3.68 10.62 -1.82
C VAL A 345 4.04 11.66 -2.88
N ALA A 346 3.28 11.73 -3.97
CA ALA A 346 3.47 12.76 -4.99
C ALA A 346 3.39 14.18 -4.41
N ARG A 347 2.39 14.45 -3.57
CA ARG A 347 2.06 15.79 -3.03
C ARG A 347 2.95 16.20 -1.85
N TYR A 348 3.12 15.30 -0.89
CA TYR A 348 3.76 15.59 0.39
C TYR A 348 5.25 15.30 0.40
N PHE A 349 5.75 14.47 -0.53
CA PHE A 349 7.15 14.07 -0.58
C PHE A 349 7.81 14.46 -1.91
N PHE A 350 7.44 13.82 -3.03
CA PHE A 350 8.09 13.99 -4.33
C PHE A 350 8.14 15.45 -4.81
N LYS A 351 6.99 16.15 -4.87
CA LYS A 351 6.94 17.55 -5.29
C LYS A 351 7.65 18.49 -4.31
N ARG A 352 7.80 18.09 -3.04
CA ARG A 352 8.52 18.86 -2.03
C ARG A 352 10.04 18.73 -2.20
N LEU A 353 10.51 17.65 -2.81
CA LEU A 353 11.90 17.45 -3.19
C LEU A 353 12.32 18.19 -4.48
N LYS A 354 11.46 19.04 -5.05
CA LYS A 354 11.77 19.81 -6.27
C LYS A 354 13.04 20.64 -6.15
N PHE A 355 13.41 21.08 -4.94
CA PHE A 355 14.64 21.83 -4.69
C PHE A 355 15.93 21.06 -5.04
N LEU A 356 15.87 19.73 -5.15
CA LEU A 356 17.02 18.91 -5.57
C LEU A 356 17.38 19.07 -7.05
N GLY A 357 16.51 19.64 -7.88
CA GLY A 357 16.77 19.88 -9.30
C GLY A 357 16.87 18.62 -10.17
N ASN A 358 16.71 17.42 -9.61
CA ASN A 358 16.81 16.14 -10.32
C ASN A 358 15.57 15.29 -10.08
N LYS A 359 14.77 15.08 -11.14
CA LYS A 359 13.51 14.34 -11.10
C LYS A 359 13.70 12.86 -10.73
N GLU A 360 14.75 12.22 -11.24
CA GLU A 360 15.03 10.81 -10.96
C GLU A 360 15.48 10.62 -9.52
N LEU A 361 16.28 11.56 -8.99
CA LEU A 361 16.64 11.56 -7.57
C LEU A 361 15.42 11.75 -6.68
N SER A 362 14.53 12.70 -6.99
CA SER A 362 13.28 12.88 -6.25
C SER A 362 12.39 11.62 -6.31
N GLN A 363 12.33 10.94 -7.46
CA GLN A 363 11.58 9.69 -7.61
C GLN A 363 12.20 8.56 -6.79
N GLY A 364 13.52 8.37 -6.88
CA GLY A 364 14.25 7.36 -6.10
C GLY A 364 14.08 7.55 -4.59
N LEU A 365 14.17 8.79 -4.09
CA LEU A 365 13.92 9.09 -2.67
C LEU A 365 12.46 8.85 -2.27
N SER A 366 11.50 9.09 -3.17
CA SER A 366 10.08 8.84 -2.91
C SER A 366 9.78 7.33 -2.81
N LEU A 367 10.42 6.52 -3.65
CA LEU A 367 10.30 5.06 -3.61
C LEU A 367 11.04 4.47 -2.41
N LEU A 368 12.19 5.05 -2.01
CA LEU A 368 12.87 4.69 -0.76
C LEU A 368 11.99 5.00 0.46
N PHE A 369 11.34 6.17 0.48
CA PHE A 369 10.38 6.52 1.52
C PHE A 369 9.25 5.49 1.59
N LEU A 370 8.67 5.12 0.44
CA LEU A 370 7.62 4.09 0.37
C LEU A 370 8.09 2.72 0.84
N ALA A 371 9.32 2.32 0.51
CA ALA A 371 9.89 1.06 0.95
C ALA A 371 10.02 1.02 2.49
N LEU A 372 10.58 2.07 3.09
CA LEU A 372 10.71 2.19 4.54
C LEU A 372 9.34 2.29 5.22
N TRP A 373 8.39 2.98 4.60
CA TRP A 373 7.01 3.08 5.10
C TRP A 373 6.30 1.72 5.13
N HIS A 374 6.58 0.83 4.18
CA HIS A 374 6.06 -0.54 4.20
C HIS A 374 6.75 -1.41 5.27
N GLY A 375 8.05 -1.21 5.50
CA GLY A 375 8.75 -1.86 6.60
C GLY A 375 10.25 -1.96 6.43
N LEU A 376 10.89 -2.69 7.36
CA LEU A 376 12.35 -2.85 7.42
C LEU A 376 12.87 -4.10 6.71
N HIS A 377 11.98 -4.94 6.19
CA HIS A 377 12.38 -6.15 5.47
C HIS A 377 12.99 -5.82 4.10
N SER A 378 14.02 -6.58 3.71
CA SER A 378 14.74 -6.37 2.45
C SER A 378 13.83 -6.51 1.23
N GLY A 379 12.80 -7.37 1.31
CA GLY A 379 11.82 -7.56 0.26
C GLY A 379 11.14 -6.27 -0.21
N TYR A 380 10.84 -5.35 0.71
CA TYR A 380 10.25 -4.06 0.36
C TYR A 380 11.23 -3.19 -0.43
N LEU A 381 12.49 -3.08 0.05
CA LEU A 381 13.52 -2.31 -0.64
C LEU A 381 13.73 -2.80 -2.07
N VAL A 382 13.79 -4.13 -2.27
CA VAL A 382 14.00 -4.67 -3.61
C VAL A 382 12.76 -4.49 -4.50
N CYS A 383 11.55 -4.66 -3.98
CA CYS A 383 10.33 -4.40 -4.75
C CYS A 383 10.28 -2.96 -5.29
N PHE A 384 10.52 -1.97 -4.44
CA PHE A 384 10.51 -0.56 -4.85
C PHE A 384 11.72 -0.16 -5.70
N GLN A 385 12.87 -0.81 -5.51
CA GLN A 385 14.01 -0.67 -6.43
C GLN A 385 13.66 -1.20 -7.82
N MET A 386 13.02 -2.37 -7.91
CA MET A 386 12.57 -2.93 -9.17
C MET A 386 11.52 -2.03 -9.83
N GLU A 387 10.59 -1.47 -9.06
CA GLU A 387 9.65 -0.46 -9.57
C GLU A 387 10.40 0.71 -10.25
N PHE A 388 11.43 1.26 -9.59
CA PHE A 388 12.25 2.34 -10.16
C PHE A 388 12.89 1.93 -11.49
N LEU A 389 13.58 0.79 -11.51
CA LEU A 389 14.29 0.29 -12.69
C LEU A 389 13.33 0.00 -13.86
N ILE A 390 12.24 -0.73 -13.59
CA ILE A 390 11.26 -1.13 -14.59
C ILE A 390 10.59 0.11 -15.20
N VAL A 391 10.23 1.10 -14.39
CA VAL A 391 9.59 2.33 -14.89
C VAL A 391 10.54 3.16 -15.76
N ILE A 392 11.84 3.20 -15.45
CA ILE A 392 12.83 3.87 -16.31
C ILE A 392 12.96 3.13 -17.64
N VAL A 393 13.12 1.81 -17.60
CA VAL A 393 13.26 0.98 -18.80
C VAL A 393 12.00 1.04 -19.66
N GLU A 394 10.81 0.99 -19.05
CA GLU A 394 9.53 1.14 -19.76
C GLU A 394 9.45 2.48 -20.49
N ARG A 395 9.87 3.58 -19.84
CA ARG A 395 9.89 4.91 -20.47
C ARG A 395 10.88 4.99 -21.63
N GLN A 396 12.09 4.44 -21.47
CA GLN A 396 13.10 4.42 -22.53
C GLN A 396 12.64 3.57 -23.73
N ALA A 397 12.04 2.40 -23.47
CA ALA A 397 11.50 1.53 -24.51
C ALA A 397 10.33 2.20 -25.25
N ALA A 398 9.42 2.87 -24.52
CA ALA A 398 8.33 3.61 -25.13
C ALA A 398 8.83 4.76 -26.01
N SER A 399 9.83 5.53 -25.55
CA SER A 399 10.48 6.60 -26.35
C SER A 399 11.10 6.02 -27.62
N LEU A 400 11.86 4.92 -27.50
CA LEU A 400 12.50 4.25 -28.63
C LEU A 400 11.47 3.80 -29.69
N ILE A 401 10.38 3.17 -29.26
CA ILE A 401 9.32 2.70 -30.17
C ILE A 401 8.63 3.88 -30.86
N GLN A 402 8.35 4.96 -30.13
CA GLN A 402 7.68 6.15 -30.67
C GLN A 402 8.57 6.95 -31.63
N GLU A 403 9.84 7.12 -31.31
CA GLU A 403 10.77 8.00 -32.04
C GLU A 403 11.49 7.30 -33.20
N SER A 404 11.57 5.96 -33.20
CA SER A 404 12.16 5.21 -34.32
C SER A 404 11.11 4.99 -35.42
N PRO A 405 11.32 5.47 -36.65
CA PRO A 405 10.37 5.29 -37.75
C PRO A 405 10.05 3.81 -38.02
N THR A 406 11.06 2.94 -37.97
CA THR A 406 10.89 1.50 -38.20
C THR A 406 10.01 0.85 -37.13
N LEU A 407 10.29 1.13 -35.85
CA LEU A 407 9.54 0.54 -34.75
C LEU A 407 8.14 1.13 -34.64
N SER A 408 7.98 2.42 -34.89
CA SER A 408 6.68 3.10 -34.90
C SER A 408 5.79 2.58 -36.02
N ASN A 409 6.34 2.35 -37.22
CA ASN A 409 5.62 1.73 -38.34
C ASN A 409 5.21 0.29 -38.03
N LEU A 410 6.09 -0.50 -37.41
CA LEU A 410 5.76 -1.86 -36.98
C LEU A 410 4.68 -1.87 -35.89
N ALA A 411 4.82 -0.99 -34.89
CA ALA A 411 3.90 -0.84 -33.77
C ALA A 411 2.54 -0.25 -34.18
N SER A 412 2.39 0.34 -35.36
CA SER A 412 1.11 0.87 -35.86
C SER A 412 0.28 -0.16 -36.63
N ILE A 413 0.84 -1.33 -36.96
CA ILE A 413 0.12 -2.40 -37.68
C ILE A 413 -1.01 -2.92 -36.79
N THR A 414 -2.26 -2.67 -37.21
CA THR A 414 -3.47 -2.99 -36.43
C THR A 414 -3.63 -4.49 -36.16
N VAL A 415 -3.33 -5.32 -37.17
CA VAL A 415 -3.44 -6.79 -37.06
C VAL A 415 -2.52 -7.37 -35.98
N LEU A 416 -1.40 -6.69 -35.69
CA LEU A 416 -0.43 -7.14 -34.68
C LEU A 416 -0.74 -6.61 -33.28
N GLN A 417 -1.71 -5.71 -33.10
CA GLN A 417 -2.03 -5.14 -31.79
C GLN A 417 -2.44 -6.18 -30.74
N PRO A 418 -3.30 -7.18 -31.04
CA PRO A 418 -3.64 -8.21 -30.05
C PRO A 418 -2.42 -9.03 -29.63
N PHE A 419 -1.51 -9.29 -30.57
CA PHE A 419 -0.26 -10.00 -30.28
C PHE A 419 0.67 -9.15 -29.40
N TYR A 420 0.88 -7.88 -29.73
CA TYR A 420 1.66 -6.96 -28.89
C TYR A 420 1.07 -6.82 -27.50
N TYR A 421 -0.24 -6.69 -27.40
CA TYR A 421 -0.93 -6.64 -26.12
C TYR A 421 -0.66 -7.91 -25.30
N LEU A 422 -0.80 -9.10 -25.88
CA LEU A 422 -0.54 -10.37 -25.18
C LEU A 422 0.91 -10.44 -24.68
N VAL A 423 1.87 -10.14 -25.55
CA VAL A 423 3.31 -10.16 -25.20
C VAL A 423 3.60 -9.16 -24.07
N GLN A 424 3.10 -7.93 -24.18
CA GLN A 424 3.30 -6.91 -23.15
C GLN A 424 2.62 -7.30 -21.83
N GLN A 425 1.42 -7.86 -21.87
CA GLN A 425 0.69 -8.33 -20.69
C GLN A 425 1.43 -9.48 -19.98
N THR A 426 2.01 -10.41 -20.74
CA THR A 426 2.82 -11.50 -20.18
C THR A 426 4.09 -10.96 -19.52
N ILE A 427 4.82 -10.07 -20.20
CA ILE A 427 6.02 -9.43 -19.65
C ILE A 427 5.68 -8.64 -18.39
N HIS A 428 4.59 -7.87 -18.44
CA HIS A 428 4.07 -7.09 -17.33
C HIS A 428 3.86 -7.95 -16.08
N TRP A 429 3.00 -8.97 -16.17
CA TRP A 429 2.63 -9.75 -15.00
C TRP A 429 3.77 -10.65 -14.52
N LEU A 430 4.63 -11.12 -15.42
CA LEU A 430 5.84 -11.85 -15.03
C LEU A 430 6.71 -10.98 -14.12
N PHE A 431 7.01 -9.75 -14.55
CA PHE A 431 7.87 -8.87 -13.76
C PHE A 431 7.16 -8.25 -12.54
N MET A 432 5.83 -8.17 -12.56
CA MET A 432 5.05 -7.80 -11.39
C MET A 432 5.12 -8.90 -10.34
N GLY A 433 4.85 -10.16 -10.73
CA GLY A 433 5.00 -11.31 -9.83
C GLY A 433 6.43 -11.49 -9.34
N TYR A 434 7.40 -11.20 -10.19
CA TYR A 434 8.80 -11.14 -9.84
C TYR A 434 9.09 -10.15 -8.70
N SER A 435 8.68 -8.89 -8.82
CA SER A 435 8.83 -7.88 -7.77
C SER A 435 8.03 -8.22 -6.51
N MET A 436 6.81 -8.77 -6.68
CA MET A 436 5.97 -9.19 -5.56
C MET A 436 6.55 -10.36 -4.77
N THR A 437 7.35 -11.23 -5.40
CA THR A 437 8.03 -12.34 -4.71
C THR A 437 8.87 -11.81 -3.56
N ALA A 438 9.67 -10.77 -3.81
CA ALA A 438 10.45 -10.11 -2.77
C ALA A 438 9.56 -9.47 -1.71
N PHE A 439 8.54 -8.74 -2.15
CA PHE A 439 7.62 -8.02 -1.28
C PHE A 439 6.89 -8.95 -0.30
N CYS A 440 6.37 -10.09 -0.78
CA CYS A 440 5.54 -11.00 0.02
C CYS A 440 6.34 -12.00 0.86
N LEU A 441 7.57 -12.33 0.47
CA LEU A 441 8.41 -13.26 1.22
C LEU A 441 9.27 -12.58 2.30
N PHE A 442 9.29 -11.24 2.34
CA PHE A 442 9.93 -10.37 3.32
C PHE A 442 11.46 -10.52 3.43
N THR A 443 11.94 -11.65 3.93
CA THR A 443 13.34 -11.83 4.34
C THR A 443 14.22 -12.25 3.17
N TRP A 444 15.47 -11.77 3.21
CA TRP A 444 16.51 -12.13 2.24
C TRP A 444 16.55 -13.64 2.03
N ASP A 445 16.62 -14.42 3.10
CA ASP A 445 16.70 -15.89 3.01
C ASP A 445 15.53 -16.54 2.28
N LYS A 446 14.33 -15.94 2.28
CA LYS A 446 13.15 -16.53 1.64
C LYS A 446 13.09 -16.18 0.15
N TRP A 447 13.14 -14.90 -0.21
CA TRP A 447 13.09 -14.52 -1.62
C TRP A 447 14.41 -14.82 -2.35
N PHE A 448 15.54 -14.82 -1.62
CA PHE A 448 16.82 -15.30 -2.16
C PHE A 448 16.86 -16.82 -2.28
N LYS A 449 16.13 -17.61 -1.49
CA LYS A 449 15.95 -19.05 -1.77
C LYS A 449 15.15 -19.33 -3.03
N VAL A 450 14.11 -18.54 -3.32
CA VAL A 450 13.49 -18.54 -4.66
C VAL A 450 14.52 -18.16 -5.75
N SER A 451 15.58 -17.45 -5.35
CA SER A 451 16.73 -17.10 -6.18
C SER A 451 17.83 -18.17 -6.21
N GLU A 452 17.90 -19.07 -5.25
CA GLU A 452 18.91 -20.10 -5.08
C GLU A 452 18.26 -21.43 -4.77
N GLY A 453 18.00 -22.20 -5.82
CA GLY A 453 17.86 -23.64 -5.68
C GLY A 453 19.15 -24.36 -5.28
N LEU A 454 20.11 -23.72 -4.57
CA LEU A 454 21.50 -24.14 -4.80
C LEU A 454 22.65 -23.90 -3.81
N LEU A 455 22.54 -23.14 -2.72
CA LEU A 455 23.63 -23.14 -1.74
C LEU A 455 23.59 -24.36 -0.79
N ALA A 456 22.43 -25.01 -0.63
CA ALA A 456 22.28 -26.15 0.28
C ALA A 456 22.95 -27.45 -0.20
N LYS A 457 23.20 -27.62 -1.51
CA LYS A 457 23.88 -28.81 -2.06
C LYS A 457 25.41 -28.68 -2.14
N MET A 458 25.97 -27.51 -1.86
CA MET A 458 27.42 -27.28 -1.84
C MET A 458 28.02 -27.18 -0.42
N GLY A 459 27.19 -27.04 0.62
CA GLY A 459 27.60 -27.12 2.02
C GLY A 459 27.47 -28.54 2.56
N GLY A 460 28.34 -29.45 2.14
CA GLY A 460 28.46 -30.76 2.76
C GLY A 460 28.66 -30.63 4.28
N SER A 461 27.90 -31.44 5.02
CA SER A 461 27.99 -31.69 6.46
C SER A 461 29.38 -31.40 7.07
N LEU A 462 29.56 -30.23 7.68
CA LEU A 462 30.67 -29.96 8.58
C LEU A 462 30.11 -29.72 9.98
N LYS A 463 30.04 -30.81 10.76
CA LYS A 463 30.05 -30.73 12.23
C LYS A 463 31.31 -29.97 12.65
N PRO A 464 31.26 -29.11 13.68
CA PRO A 464 32.45 -28.43 14.16
C PRO A 464 33.33 -29.43 14.91
N GLN A 465 34.41 -29.89 14.27
CA GLN A 465 35.56 -30.46 14.97
C GLN A 465 36.58 -29.34 15.17
N ALA A 466 36.97 -29.15 16.43
CA ALA A 466 37.92 -28.13 16.85
C ALA A 466 39.26 -28.26 16.10
N VAL A 467 39.72 -27.17 15.49
CA VAL A 467 41.04 -27.08 14.86
C VAL A 467 41.97 -26.29 15.80
N ARG A 468 43.09 -26.92 16.18
CA ARG A 468 44.29 -26.25 16.68
C ARG A 468 45.20 -25.89 15.51
N ASP A 469 45.72 -24.67 15.61
CA ASP A 469 47.06 -24.18 15.24
C ASP A 469 47.55 -24.16 13.76
N SER A 470 47.76 -22.91 13.30
CA SER A 470 48.85 -22.41 12.42
C SER A 470 48.61 -22.40 10.88
N PRO A 471 49.39 -21.61 10.09
CA PRO A 471 48.95 -20.31 9.57
C PRO A 471 48.86 -20.25 8.03
N CYS A 472 48.20 -19.20 7.56
CA CYS A 472 47.98 -18.79 6.16
C CYS A 472 49.23 -18.87 5.25
N PRO A 473 49.05 -19.06 3.94
CA PRO A 473 49.23 -17.90 3.06
C PRO A 473 48.16 -17.73 1.97
N LEU A 474 48.05 -16.48 1.54
CA LEU A 474 47.17 -15.93 0.52
C LEU A 474 47.15 -16.75 -0.79
N SER A 475 45.94 -17.07 -1.28
CA SER A 475 45.66 -17.06 -2.71
C SER A 475 44.28 -16.45 -2.95
N THR A 476 44.27 -15.34 -3.69
CA THR A 476 43.08 -14.70 -4.25
C THR A 476 42.57 -15.58 -5.40
N SER A 477 41.63 -16.48 -5.10
CA SER A 477 40.81 -17.12 -6.12
C SER A 477 39.57 -16.26 -6.35
N VAL A 478 39.48 -15.69 -7.55
CA VAL A 478 38.24 -15.12 -8.08
C VAL A 478 37.23 -16.26 -8.13
N ALA A 479 36.23 -16.24 -7.25
CA ALA A 479 35.16 -17.23 -7.23
C ALA A 479 34.42 -17.19 -8.58
N PHE A 480 34.61 -18.23 -9.39
CA PHE A 480 33.77 -18.48 -10.55
C PHE A 480 32.32 -18.61 -10.09
N VAL A 481 31.45 -17.73 -10.58
CA VAL A 481 30.01 -17.78 -10.34
C VAL A 481 29.48 -19.11 -10.90
N SER A 482 28.87 -19.91 -10.03
CA SER A 482 28.37 -21.25 -10.36
C SER A 482 27.41 -21.25 -11.56
N PRO A 483 27.46 -22.23 -12.48
CA PRO A 483 26.53 -22.39 -13.62
C PRO A 483 25.04 -22.41 -13.22
N GLN A 484 24.76 -22.67 -11.96
CA GLN A 484 23.40 -22.80 -11.43
C GLN A 484 22.81 -21.45 -10.97
N VAL A 485 23.63 -20.42 -10.72
CA VAL A 485 23.17 -19.03 -10.47
C VAL A 485 22.41 -18.46 -11.67
N TYR A 486 22.78 -18.88 -12.90
CA TYR A 486 22.11 -18.50 -14.15
C TYR A 486 20.72 -19.10 -14.33
N LYS A 487 20.30 -20.06 -13.49
CA LYS A 487 18.94 -20.66 -13.52
C LYS A 487 17.95 -19.96 -12.60
N SER A 488 18.41 -18.95 -11.88
CA SER A 488 17.61 -18.13 -10.98
C SER A 488 16.78 -17.11 -11.76
N ILE A 489 15.46 -17.17 -11.62
CA ILE A 489 14.54 -16.16 -12.16
C ILE A 489 14.94 -14.76 -11.64
N TYR A 490 15.47 -14.70 -10.41
CA TYR A 490 15.81 -13.46 -9.72
C TYR A 490 17.11 -12.81 -10.16
N PHE A 491 18.13 -13.62 -10.37
CA PHE A 491 19.36 -13.14 -10.99
C PHE A 491 19.08 -12.64 -12.41
N LEU A 492 18.35 -13.42 -13.22
CA LEU A 492 18.04 -13.07 -14.60
C LEU A 492 17.20 -11.79 -14.71
N GLY A 493 16.21 -11.59 -13.84
CA GLY A 493 15.38 -10.39 -13.81
C GLY A 493 16.20 -9.11 -13.54
N HIS A 494 17.07 -9.12 -12.52
CA HIS A 494 17.93 -7.96 -12.22
C HIS A 494 18.92 -7.69 -13.35
N VAL A 495 19.60 -8.73 -13.85
CA VAL A 495 20.56 -8.58 -14.94
C VAL A 495 19.87 -8.04 -16.19
N PHE A 496 18.65 -8.50 -16.49
CA PHE A 496 17.87 -8.04 -17.64
C PHE A 496 17.59 -6.53 -17.58
N PHE A 497 16.99 -6.04 -16.48
CA PHE A 497 16.66 -4.62 -16.37
C PHE A 497 17.88 -3.71 -16.22
N LEU A 498 18.92 -4.16 -15.50
CA LEU A 498 20.18 -3.41 -15.42
C LEU A 498 20.84 -3.32 -16.80
N SER A 499 20.85 -4.40 -17.56
CA SER A 499 21.38 -4.40 -18.94
C SER A 499 20.58 -3.46 -19.84
N LEU A 500 19.24 -3.53 -19.80
CA LEU A 500 18.38 -2.65 -20.59
C LEU A 500 18.56 -1.17 -20.24
N LEU A 501 18.71 -0.85 -18.96
CA LEU A 501 18.93 0.53 -18.49
C LEU A 501 20.14 1.18 -19.17
N PHE A 502 21.22 0.42 -19.36
CA PHE A 502 22.43 0.91 -20.01
C PHE A 502 22.40 0.77 -21.53
N ILE A 503 21.75 -0.26 -22.08
CA ILE A 503 21.77 -0.55 -23.53
C ILE A 503 20.78 0.35 -24.30
N LEU A 504 19.55 0.53 -23.81
CA LEU A 504 18.48 1.24 -24.52
C LEU A 504 18.87 2.66 -24.95
N PRO A 505 19.61 3.48 -24.17
CA PRO A 505 20.07 4.79 -24.62
C PRO A 505 20.98 4.75 -25.85
N TYR A 506 21.82 3.72 -26.00
CA TYR A 506 22.68 3.55 -27.17
C TYR A 506 21.88 3.07 -28.38
N VAL A 507 20.96 2.11 -28.17
CA VAL A 507 20.04 1.64 -29.22
C VAL A 507 19.19 2.81 -29.74
N HIS A 508 18.68 3.65 -28.85
CA HIS A 508 17.95 4.87 -29.20
C HIS A 508 18.76 5.81 -30.09
N LYS A 509 20.03 6.07 -29.74
CA LYS A 509 20.91 6.89 -30.58
C LYS A 509 21.18 6.28 -31.96
N ALA A 510 21.17 4.95 -32.07
CA ALA A 510 21.39 4.25 -33.34
C ALA A 510 20.13 4.21 -34.23
N MET A 511 18.96 4.02 -33.63
CA MET A 511 17.69 3.81 -34.34
C MET A 511 16.86 5.07 -34.57
N VAL A 512 17.14 6.15 -33.85
CA VAL A 512 16.43 7.43 -33.99
C VAL A 512 17.29 8.41 -34.79
N PRO A 513 16.85 8.83 -36.00
CA PRO A 513 17.61 9.75 -36.83
C PRO A 513 17.77 11.12 -36.15
N ARG A 514 18.99 11.67 -36.13
CA ARG A 514 19.23 13.04 -35.63
C ARG A 514 18.49 14.07 -36.49
N LYS A 515 17.94 15.12 -35.86
CA LYS A 515 17.22 16.22 -36.53
C LYS A 515 17.95 16.83 -37.75
N GLU A 516 19.28 16.81 -37.77
CA GLU A 516 20.09 17.27 -38.92
C GLU A 516 20.02 16.36 -40.16
N LYS A 517 19.81 15.04 -40.00
CA LYS A 517 19.65 14.11 -41.12
C LYS A 517 18.27 14.24 -41.79
N LEU A 518 17.23 14.56 -41.02
CA LEU A 518 15.89 14.81 -41.54
C LEU A 518 15.84 16.05 -42.45
N LYS A 519 16.65 17.08 -42.16
CA LYS A 519 16.81 18.27 -43.03
C LYS A 519 17.55 18.00 -44.35
N LYS A 520 18.25 16.87 -44.49
CA LYS A 520 18.93 16.46 -45.73
C LYS A 520 18.14 15.44 -46.55
N MET A 521 16.99 14.97 -46.04
CA MET A 521 16.16 13.93 -46.64
C MET A 521 14.77 14.42 -47.07
N GLY A 522 14.42 15.68 -46.79
CA GLY A 522 13.30 16.39 -47.36
C GLY A 522 13.82 17.55 -48.19
#